data_AF-A0A519ZIQ4-F1
#
_entry.id   AF-A0A519ZIQ4-F1
#
_cell.length_a   1.000
_cell.length_b   1.000
_cell.length_c   1.000
_cell.angle_alpha   90.00
_cell.angle_beta   90.00
_cell.angle_gamma   90.00
#
_symmetry.space_group_name_H-M   'P 1'
#
loop_
_entity.id
_entity.type
_entity.pdbx_description
1 polymer ?
#
loop_
_entity_poly.entity_id
_entity_poly.type
_entity_poly.pdbx_seq_one_letter_code
_entity_poly.pdbx_strand_id
1 'polypeptide(L)'
;MSEIVVNEANQWRLNTPGATGWDKSPQPGAANKYLMISSDTHANEPGNLWAERIDAKYKDRLPKMWIDEKGIQWRKMEASEQPDRLVLARLVGVGVRGDHQVLVG
;
A
#
# COMPACT_ATOMS: atom_id res chain seq x y z
N MET A 1 19.50 -15.39 14.34
CA MET A 1 19.19 -14.20 13.51
C MET A 1 18.30 -14.68 12.38
N SER A 2 17.14 -14.04 12.18
CA SER A 2 16.25 -14.36 11.06
C SER A 2 16.88 -13.88 9.75
N GLU A 3 16.81 -14.71 8.72
CA GLU A 3 17.29 -14.38 7.38
C GLU A 3 16.55 -13.14 6.84
N ILE A 4 17.30 -12.14 6.39
CA ILE A 4 16.73 -10.92 5.77
C ILE A 4 16.59 -11.20 4.27
N VAL A 5 15.39 -11.56 3.86
CA VAL A 5 15.08 -11.81 2.45
C VAL A 5 14.94 -10.46 1.72
N VAL A 6 15.84 -10.19 0.77
CA VAL A 6 15.85 -8.98 -0.06
C VAL A 6 15.70 -9.39 -1.53
N ASN A 7 14.83 -8.71 -2.28
CA ASN A 7 14.68 -9.00 -3.72
C ASN A 7 15.89 -8.49 -4.54
N GLU A 8 16.08 -9.02 -5.74
CA GLU A 8 17.23 -8.71 -6.61
C GLU A 8 17.42 -7.19 -6.81
N ALA A 9 16.35 -6.46 -7.13
CA ALA A 9 16.38 -5.01 -7.34
C ALA A 9 16.85 -4.21 -6.11
N ASN A 10 16.69 -4.76 -4.90
CA ASN A 10 17.05 -4.11 -3.66
C ASN A 10 18.37 -4.64 -3.04
N GLN A 11 19.00 -5.68 -3.62
CA GLN A 11 20.21 -6.31 -3.09
C GLN A 11 21.36 -5.31 -2.89
N TRP A 12 21.54 -4.36 -3.82
CA TRP A 12 22.61 -3.36 -3.77
C TRP A 12 22.60 -2.50 -2.51
N ARG A 13 21.44 -2.34 -1.85
CA ARG A 13 21.31 -1.54 -0.62
C ARG A 13 22.07 -2.15 0.56
N LEU A 14 22.31 -3.46 0.56
CA LEU A 14 23.10 -4.14 1.60
C LEU A 14 24.60 -3.82 1.48
N ASN A 15 25.06 -3.53 0.26
CA ASN A 15 26.48 -3.31 -0.04
C ASN A 15 26.87 -1.83 -0.06
N THR A 16 25.91 -0.92 0.13
CA THR A 16 26.21 0.51 0.15
C THR A 16 27.12 0.79 1.35
N PRO A 17 28.34 1.33 1.13
CA PRO A 17 29.25 1.64 2.22
C PRO A 17 28.57 2.68 3.09
N GLY A 18 28.12 2.25 4.28
CA GLY A 18 27.44 3.12 5.22
C GLY A 18 28.34 4.28 5.69
N ALA A 19 27.87 5.07 6.64
CA ALA A 19 28.67 6.15 7.17
C ALA A 19 29.89 5.61 7.95
N THR A 20 31.10 5.99 7.53
CA THR A 20 32.35 5.63 8.21
C THR A 20 32.54 6.49 9.45
N GLY A 21 32.87 5.87 10.59
CA GLY A 21 33.22 6.57 11.84
C GLY A 21 32.03 7.02 12.69
N TRP A 22 30.82 6.56 12.39
CA TRP A 22 29.64 6.80 13.24
C TRP A 22 29.52 5.73 14.33
N ASP A 23 29.17 6.15 15.56
CA ASP A 23 28.98 5.24 16.70
C ASP A 23 27.79 4.28 16.52
N LYS A 24 26.85 4.65 15.64
CA LYS A 24 25.62 3.92 15.34
C LYS A 24 25.53 3.66 13.83
N SER A 25 24.72 2.68 13.44
CA SER A 25 24.55 2.30 12.03
C SER A 25 23.08 2.14 11.65
N PRO A 26 22.66 2.53 10.43
CA PRO A 26 21.32 2.26 9.91
C PRO A 26 21.19 0.84 9.33
N GLN A 27 22.31 0.11 9.19
CA GLN A 27 22.32 -1.18 8.51
C GLN A 27 21.47 -2.24 9.24
N PRO A 28 20.85 -3.17 8.51
CA PRO A 28 20.18 -4.30 9.12
C PRO A 28 21.19 -5.15 9.92
N GLY A 29 20.84 -5.52 11.16
CA GLY A 29 21.69 -6.36 12.02
C GLY A 29 22.81 -5.66 12.79
N ALA A 30 22.97 -4.33 12.67
CA ALA A 30 23.94 -3.59 13.47
C ALA A 30 23.63 -3.68 14.98
N ALA A 31 24.66 -3.96 15.79
CA ALA A 31 24.53 -4.07 17.24
C ALA A 31 24.06 -2.75 17.91
N ASN A 32 24.50 -1.61 17.37
CA ASN A 32 24.10 -0.27 17.83
C ASN A 32 23.34 0.46 16.72
N LYS A 33 22.05 0.12 16.56
CA LYS A 33 21.22 0.65 15.47
C LYS A 33 20.63 2.03 15.79
N TYR A 34 20.50 2.89 14.79
CA TYR A 34 19.69 4.11 14.96
C TYR A 34 18.21 3.78 15.17
N LEU A 35 17.55 4.58 16.01
CA LEU A 35 16.09 4.69 15.96
C LEU A 35 15.73 5.32 14.63
N MET A 36 15.04 4.57 13.78
CA MET A 36 14.56 5.05 12.49
C MET A 36 13.06 5.30 12.62
N ILE A 37 12.64 6.54 12.36
CA ILE A 37 11.23 6.92 12.34
C ILE A 37 10.84 7.04 10.87
N SER A 38 9.84 6.25 10.44
CA SER A 38 9.30 6.41 9.09
C SER A 38 8.55 7.72 9.01
N SER A 39 8.90 8.58 8.06
CA SER A 39 8.15 9.81 7.77
C SER A 39 6.88 9.56 6.97
N ASP A 40 6.71 8.35 6.44
CA ASP A 40 5.58 7.97 5.59
C ASP A 40 5.15 6.53 5.88
N THR A 41 3.88 6.35 6.20
CA THR A 41 3.26 5.04 6.44
C THR A 41 1.78 5.11 6.07
N HIS A 42 1.24 4.03 5.52
CA HIS A 42 -0.19 3.91 5.23
C HIS A 42 -0.86 2.93 6.18
N ALA A 43 -2.13 3.17 6.47
CA ALA A 43 -3.02 2.24 7.14
C ALA A 43 -4.22 1.99 6.23
N ASN A 44 -4.65 0.73 6.12
CA ASN A 44 -5.90 0.41 5.43
C ASN A 44 -7.07 0.80 6.32
N GLU A 45 -8.06 1.46 5.75
CA GLU A 45 -9.28 1.82 6.44
C GLU A 45 -10.15 0.59 6.74
N PRO A 46 -10.91 0.59 7.84
CA PRO A 46 -12.02 -0.33 8.00
C PRO A 46 -13.02 -0.13 6.84
N GLY A 47 -13.46 -1.22 6.20
CA GLY A 47 -14.37 -1.12 5.05
C GLY A 47 -15.69 -0.41 5.33
N ASN A 48 -16.14 -0.38 6.59
CA ASN A 48 -17.35 0.30 7.03
C ASN A 48 -17.14 1.75 7.52
N LEU A 49 -15.90 2.27 7.51
CA LEU A 49 -15.55 3.58 8.07
C LEU A 49 -16.51 4.68 7.60
N TRP A 50 -16.70 4.77 6.29
CA TRP A 50 -17.51 5.82 5.68
C TRP A 50 -19.01 5.51 5.67
N ALA A 51 -19.40 4.23 5.70
CA ALA A 51 -20.81 3.84 5.76
C ALA A 51 -21.46 4.25 7.08
N GLU A 52 -20.71 4.13 8.18
CA GLU A 52 -21.21 4.32 9.55
C GLU A 52 -20.90 5.70 10.13
N ARG A 53 -19.77 6.32 9.77
CA ARG A 53 -19.23 7.46 10.53
C ARG A 53 -19.34 8.82 9.85
N ILE A 54 -19.79 8.86 8.59
CA ILE A 54 -20.01 10.14 7.90
C ILE A 54 -21.44 10.66 8.13
N ASP A 55 -21.59 11.98 8.19
CA ASP A 55 -22.90 12.64 8.16
C ASP A 55 -23.64 12.25 6.87
N ALA A 56 -24.91 11.87 7.01
CA ALA A 56 -25.76 11.37 5.95
C ALA A 56 -25.81 12.29 4.72
N LYS A 57 -25.74 13.62 4.92
CA LYS A 57 -25.79 14.59 3.82
C LYS A 57 -24.57 14.53 2.88
N TYR A 58 -23.48 13.88 3.29
CA TYR A 58 -22.27 13.72 2.48
C TYR A 58 -22.12 12.33 1.85
N LYS A 59 -23.00 11.36 2.16
CA LYS A 59 -22.86 9.98 1.68
C LYS A 59 -22.78 9.88 0.15
N ASP A 60 -23.59 10.65 -0.56
CA ASP A 60 -23.62 10.59 -2.03
C ASP A 60 -22.37 11.15 -2.72
N ARG A 61 -21.59 11.95 -1.99
CA ARG A 61 -20.35 12.60 -2.45
C ARG A 61 -19.12 11.70 -2.31
N LEU A 62 -19.22 10.64 -1.51
CA LEU A 62 -18.10 9.75 -1.26
C LEU A 62 -17.61 9.06 -2.54
N PRO A 63 -16.30 8.75 -2.61
CA PRO A 63 -15.77 7.81 -3.58
C PRO A 63 -16.57 6.50 -3.55
N LYS A 64 -17.03 6.07 -4.73
CA LYS A 64 -17.82 4.85 -4.85
C LYS A 64 -17.36 4.02 -6.04
N MET A 65 -17.37 2.71 -5.83
CA MET A 65 -17.19 1.70 -6.87
C MET A 65 -18.42 0.82 -6.92
N TRP A 66 -18.81 0.40 -8.12
CA TRP A 66 -19.90 -0.55 -8.30
C TRP A 66 -19.68 -1.38 -9.56
N ILE A 67 -20.37 -2.52 -9.64
CA ILE A 67 -20.41 -3.37 -10.82
C ILE A 67 -21.80 -3.23 -11.43
N ASP A 68 -21.88 -2.95 -12.73
CA ASP A 68 -23.17 -2.87 -13.43
C ASP A 68 -23.69 -4.25 -13.86
N GLU A 69 -24.89 -4.27 -14.45
CA GLU A 69 -25.55 -5.49 -14.95
C GLU A 69 -24.73 -6.24 -16.02
N LYS A 70 -23.77 -5.57 -16.66
CA LYS A 70 -22.88 -6.14 -17.68
C LYS A 70 -21.56 -6.62 -17.10
N GLY A 71 -21.41 -6.57 -15.77
CA GLY A 71 -20.18 -6.95 -15.08
C GLY A 71 -19.06 -5.91 -15.20
N ILE A 72 -19.34 -4.69 -15.64
CA ILE A 72 -18.34 -3.63 -15.77
C ILE A 72 -18.19 -2.95 -14.41
N GLN A 73 -16.94 -2.84 -13.95
CA GLN A 73 -16.62 -2.10 -12.74
C GLN A 73 -16.45 -0.61 -13.05
N TRP A 74 -17.10 0.22 -12.27
CA TRP A 74 -17.09 1.68 -12.37
C TRP A 74 -16.54 2.29 -11.09
N ARG A 75 -15.96 3.48 -11.20
CA ARG A 75 -15.67 4.36 -10.04
C ARG A 75 -16.22 5.76 -10.28
N LYS A 76 -16.60 6.45 -9.21
CA LYS A 76 -16.94 7.87 -9.24
C LYS A 76 -16.37 8.57 -8.01
N MET A 77 -15.68 9.69 -8.25
CA MET A 77 -15.27 10.65 -7.22
C MET A 77 -16.20 11.87 -7.27
N GLU A 78 -16.23 12.68 -6.21
CA GLU A 78 -17.06 13.88 -6.16
C GLU A 78 -16.79 14.84 -7.33
N ALA A 79 -15.51 15.08 -7.64
CA ALA A 79 -15.09 16.00 -8.69
C ALA A 79 -15.26 15.44 -10.11
N SER A 80 -15.63 14.16 -10.26
CA SER A 80 -15.81 13.54 -11.57
C SER A 80 -17.22 13.80 -12.09
N GLU A 81 -17.34 14.54 -13.20
CA GLU A 81 -18.63 14.76 -13.88
C GLU A 81 -19.28 13.43 -14.28
N GLN A 82 -18.48 12.52 -14.83
CA GLN A 82 -18.89 11.19 -15.28
C GLN A 82 -18.13 10.11 -14.52
N PRO A 83 -18.72 8.91 -14.38
CA PRO A 83 -18.02 7.78 -13.80
C PRO A 83 -16.96 7.22 -14.75
N ASP A 84 -15.82 6.83 -14.19
CA ASP A 84 -14.76 6.18 -14.95
C ASP A 84 -14.99 4.66 -14.99
N ARG A 85 -14.88 4.08 -16.17
CA ARG A 85 -14.78 2.62 -16.31
C ARG A 85 -13.42 2.16 -15.81
N LEU A 86 -13.41 1.27 -14.82
CA LEU A 86 -12.20 0.62 -14.37
C LEU A 86 -11.85 -0.54 -15.31
N VAL A 87 -10.74 -0.40 -16.02
CA VAL A 87 -10.16 -1.50 -16.79
C VAL A 87 -9.28 -2.31 -15.84
N LEU A 88 -9.79 -3.46 -15.40
CA LEU A 88 -9.03 -4.40 -14.58
C LEU A 88 -7.96 -5.05 -15.45
N ALA A 89 -6.74 -4.51 -15.39
CA ALA A 89 -5.59 -5.21 -15.92
C ALA A 89 -5.29 -6.41 -15.01
N ARG A 90 -5.00 -7.57 -15.62
CA ARG A 90 -4.43 -8.69 -14.88
C ARG A 90 -3.00 -8.31 -14.50
N LEU A 91 -2.84 -7.71 -13.33
CA LEU A 91 -1.54 -7.41 -12.75
C LEU A 91 -0.91 -8.72 -12.27
N VAL A 92 -0.30 -9.45 -13.20
CA VAL A 92 0.54 -10.61 -12.89
C VAL A 92 1.93 -10.08 -12.57
N GLY A 93 2.15 -9.71 -11.31
CA GLY A 93 3.49 -9.54 -10.76
C GLY A 93 3.89 -10.81 -10.04
N VAL A 94 5.13 -11.27 -10.21
CA VAL A 94 5.71 -12.34 -9.38
C VAL A 94 6.00 -11.77 -7.99
N GLY A 95 4.93 -11.48 -7.24
CA GLY A 95 5.00 -11.21 -5.83
C GLY A 95 5.07 -12.55 -5.12
N VAL A 96 6.28 -13.02 -4.81
CA VAL A 96 6.43 -14.12 -3.85
C VAL A 96 5.99 -13.57 -2.49
N ARG A 97 4.72 -13.78 -2.15
CA ARG A 97 4.21 -13.72 -0.78
C ARG A 97 3.31 -14.91 -0.60
N GLY A 98 3.66 -15.72 0.39
CA GLY A 98 2.86 -16.84 0.85
C GLY A 98 1.42 -16.41 1.07
N ASP A 99 0.54 -17.37 0.80
CA ASP A 99 -0.90 -17.39 1.06
C ASP A 99 -1.31 -16.29 2.02
N HIS A 100 -1.93 -15.22 1.52
CA HIS A 100 -3.05 -14.50 2.11
C HIS A 100 -3.61 -13.61 1.00
N GLN A 101 -4.86 -13.89 0.63
CA GLN A 101 -5.58 -13.21 -0.44
C GLN A 101 -5.59 -11.70 -0.21
N VAL A 102 -5.08 -10.97 -1.19
CA VAL A 102 -5.30 -9.54 -1.31
C VAL A 102 -6.75 -9.35 -1.77
N LEU A 103 -7.63 -9.04 -0.82
CA LEU A 103 -8.93 -8.46 -1.13
C LEU A 103 -8.67 -7.05 -1.67
N VAL A 104 -8.96 -6.87 -2.95
CA VAL A 104 -9.01 -5.57 -3.61
C VAL A 104 -10.30 -4.88 -3.18
N GLY A 105 -10.16 -3.72 -2.53
CA GLY A 105 -11.14 -2.61 -2.52
C GLY A 105 -12.48 -2.88 -1.85
#